data_AF-A0A3D9ZYG4-F1
#
_entry.id   AF-A0A3D9ZYG4-F1
#
_cell.length_a   1.000
_cell.length_b   1.000
_cell.length_c   1.000
_cell.angle_alpha   90.00
_cell.angle_beta   90.00
_cell.angle_gamma   90.00
#
_symmetry.space_group_name_H-M   'P 1'
#
loop_
_entity.id
_entity.type
_entity.pdbx_description
1 polymer ?
#
loop_
_entity_poly.entity_id
_entity_poly.type
_entity_poly.pdbx_seq_one_letter_code
_entity_poly.pdbx_strand_id
1 'polypeptide(L)' 'MTYVKLDRDALAWRVATRSAGGNCVQVAPAADMIAIRHSRRPDAEMIVYTRAEFQAFIDGAKDGEFDDLVK' A
#
# COMPACT_ATOMS: atom_id res chain seq x y z
N MET A 1 6.92 9.56 22.63
CA MET A 1 7.05 9.07 21.24
C MET A 1 6.85 7.56 21.28
N THR A 2 5.61 7.10 21.27
CA THR A 2 5.32 5.66 21.40
C THR A 2 5.54 5.03 20.04
N TYR A 3 6.65 4.31 19.87
CA TYR A 3 6.92 3.54 18.66
C TYR A 3 5.94 2.37 18.64
N VAL A 4 4.83 2.51 17.91
CA VAL A 4 3.95 1.37 17.66
C VAL A 4 4.71 0.46 16.71
N LYS A 5 5.29 -0.61 17.25
CA LYS A 5 5.86 -1.67 16.43
C LYS A 5 4.70 -2.37 15.75
N LEU A 6 4.39 -1.95 14.52
CA LEU A 6 3.41 -2.63 13.67
C LEU A 6 3.95 -4.03 13.39
N ASP A 7 3.24 -5.05 13.86
CA ASP A 7 3.48 -6.42 13.40
C ASP A 7 3.03 -6.51 11.95
N ARG A 8 4.01 -6.51 11.07
CA ARG A 8 3.80 -6.49 9.63
C ARG A 8 3.00 -7.70 9.16
N ASP A 9 3.33 -8.89 9.65
CA ASP A 9 2.78 -10.12 9.11
C ASP A 9 1.35 -10.37 9.60
N ALA A 10 0.99 -9.75 10.73
CA ALA A 10 -0.38 -9.72 11.25
C ALA A 10 -1.32 -8.78 10.49
N LEU A 11 -0.83 -7.92 9.59
CA LEU A 11 -1.70 -7.00 8.84
C LEU A 11 -2.50 -7.72 7.76
N ALA A 12 -3.73 -7.25 7.53
CA ALA A 12 -4.62 -7.78 6.49
C ALA A 12 -4.22 -7.30 5.09
N TRP A 13 -3.16 -7.89 4.53
CA TRP A 13 -2.62 -7.56 3.21
C TRP A 13 -3.55 -7.97 2.08
N ARG A 14 -3.75 -7.07 1.12
CA ARG A 14 -4.49 -7.30 -0.12
C ARG A 14 -3.73 -6.76 -1.32
N VAL A 15 -3.95 -7.39 -2.48
CA VAL A 15 -3.49 -6.95 -3.80
C VAL A 15 -4.70 -6.57 -4.64
N ALA A 16 -4.48 -5.78 -5.70
CA ALA A 16 -5.54 -5.54 -6.68
C ALA A 16 -5.88 -6.84 -7.44
N THR A 17 -7.15 -7.05 -7.79
CA THR A 17 -7.61 -8.25 -8.50
C THR A 17 -6.98 -8.40 -9.90
N ARG A 18 -6.52 -7.29 -10.49
CA ARG A 18 -5.81 -7.27 -11.77
C ARG A 18 -4.31 -7.52 -11.64
N SER A 19 -3.77 -7.66 -10.44
CA SER A 19 -2.35 -7.97 -10.26
C SER A 19 -2.09 -9.45 -10.59
N ALA A 20 -1.34 -9.70 -11.66
CA ALA A 20 -0.89 -11.02 -12.11
C ALA A 20 0.64 -11.08 -12.21
N GLY A 21 1.24 -12.27 -12.14
CA GLY A 21 2.68 -12.46 -12.40
C GLY A 21 3.64 -12.09 -11.26
N GLY A 22 3.11 -11.71 -10.09
CA GLY A 22 3.84 -11.78 -8.83
C GLY A 22 4.71 -10.58 -8.45
N ASN A 23 4.59 -9.39 -9.04
CA ASN A 23 5.22 -8.14 -8.55
C ASN A 23 4.14 -7.15 -8.10
N CYS A 24 3.30 -7.59 -7.18
CA CYS A 24 2.09 -6.86 -6.84
C CYS A 24 2.38 -5.85 -5.72
N VAL A 25 1.78 -4.67 -5.85
CA VAL A 25 1.65 -3.74 -4.73
C VAL A 25 0.65 -4.35 -3.74
N GLN A 26 1.08 -4.53 -2.50
CA GLN A 26 0.22 -4.96 -1.40
C GLN A 26 -0.10 -3.78 -0.51
N VAL A 27 -1.36 -3.68 -0.09
CA VAL A 27 -1.84 -2.64 0.83
C VAL A 27 -2.57 -3.26 2.01
N ALA A 28 -2.45 -2.68 3.20
CA ALA A 28 -3.16 -3.13 4.40
C ALA A 28 -3.54 -1.95 5.30
N PRO A 29 -4.70 -2.01 6.01
CA PRO A 29 -4.93 -1.13 7.14
C PRO A 29 -3.89 -1.39 8.24
N ALA A 30 -3.33 -0.32 8.81
CA ALA A 30 -2.36 -0.38 9.90
C ALA A 30 -2.74 0.65 10.97
N ALA A 31 -3.58 0.24 11.93
CA ALA A 31 -4.23 1.15 12.88
C ALA A 31 -4.95 2.33 12.18
N ASP A 32 -4.52 3.57 12.40
CA ASP A 32 -5.05 4.79 11.79
C ASP A 32 -4.37 5.15 10.45
N MET A 33 -3.45 4.31 9.97
CA MET A 33 -2.69 4.48 8.74
C MET A 33 -2.96 3.38 7.71
N ILE A 34 -2.34 3.52 6.53
CA ILE A 34 -2.33 2.53 5.44
C ILE A 34 -0.89 2.13 5.16
N ALA A 35 -0.59 0.84 5.21
CA ALA A 35 0.73 0.30 4.88
C ALA A 35 0.76 -0.20 3.43
N ILE A 36 1.89 0.02 2.75
CA ILE A 36 2.19 -0.46 1.40
C ILE A 36 3.48 -1.30 1.44
N ARG A 37 3.49 -2.45 0.76
CA ARG A 37 4.70 -3.25 0.56
C ARG A 37 4.73 -3.95 -0.81
N HIS A 38 5.88 -4.54 -1.13
CA HIS A 38 6.07 -5.35 -2.33
C HIS A 38 5.78 -6.84 -2.06
N SER A 39 4.95 -7.49 -2.88
CA SER A 39 4.55 -8.89 -2.66
C SER A 39 5.72 -9.89 -2.66
N ARG A 40 6.79 -9.67 -3.44
CA ARG A 40 7.99 -10.54 -3.46
C ARG A 40 9.01 -10.26 -2.37
N ARG A 41 8.85 -9.15 -1.64
CA ARG A 41 9.76 -8.78 -0.55
C ARG A 41 8.93 -8.46 0.68
N PRO A 42 8.14 -9.43 1.18
CA PRO A 42 7.28 -9.24 2.33
C PRO A 42 8.06 -9.00 3.63
N ASP A 43 9.40 -9.13 3.62
CA ASP A 43 10.31 -8.86 4.74
C ASP A 43 11.10 -7.53 4.58
N ALA A 44 11.11 -6.90 3.41
CA ALA A 44 11.82 -5.61 3.18
C ALA A 44 11.09 -4.43 3.82
N GLU A 45 11.49 -3.17 3.71
CA GLU A 45 10.72 -2.09 4.34
C GLU A 45 9.26 -1.98 3.83
N MET A 46 8.34 -1.55 4.70
CA MET A 46 6.98 -1.14 4.32
C MET A 46 6.84 0.36 4.53
N ILE A 47 6.12 1.02 3.64
CA ILE A 47 5.86 2.46 3.73
C ILE A 47 4.46 2.64 4.32
N VAL A 48 4.30 3.59 5.24
CA VAL A 48 3.00 3.93 5.83
C VAL A 48 2.57 5.34 5.43
N TYR A 49 1.29 5.49 5.13
CA TYR A 49 0.64 6.75 4.82
C TYR A 49 -0.51 7.01 5.79
N THR A 50 -0.82 8.27 6.04
CA THR A 50 -2.08 8.62 6.69
C THR A 50 -3.26 8.23 5.79
N ARG A 51 -4.44 8.07 6.40
CA ARG A 51 -5.67 7.82 5.63
C ARG A 51 -5.99 8.95 4.64
N ALA A 52 -5.70 10.20 4.99
CA ALA A 52 -5.97 11.36 4.13
C ALA A 52 -5.06 11.35 2.89
N GLU A 53 -3.76 11.12 3.07
CA GLU A 53 -2.81 11.00 1.94
C GLU A 53 -3.19 9.84 1.02
N PHE A 54 -3.51 8.68 1.60
CA PHE A 54 -3.87 7.52 0.80
C PHE A 54 -5.21 7.70 0.07
N GLN A 55 -6.19 8.39 0.68
CA GLN A 55 -7.44 8.74 0.03
C GLN A 55 -7.20 9.68 -1.17
N ALA A 56 -6.42 10.74 -0.99
CA ALA A 56 -6.05 11.65 -2.07
C ALA A 56 -5.34 10.92 -3.23
N PHE A 57 -4.43 9.99 -2.92
CA PHE A 57 -3.79 9.14 -3.92
C PHE A 57 -4.80 8.30 -4.70
N ILE A 58 -5.77 7.67 -4.03
CA ILE A 58 -6.79 6.84 -4.68
C ILE A 58 -7.70 7.69 -5.58
N ASP A 59 -8.03 8.92 -5.18
CA ASP A 59 -8.87 9.81 -5.98
C ASP A 59 -8.12 10.27 -7.25
N GLY A 60 -6.88 10.75 -7.13
CA GLY A 60 -6.05 11.07 -8.31
C GLY A 60 -5.79 9.88 -9.23
N ALA A 61 -5.59 8.68 -8.66
CA ALA A 61 -5.45 7.45 -9.46
C ALA A 61 -6.72 7.08 -10.23
N LYS A 62 -7.91 7.36 -9.69
CA LYS A 62 -9.19 7.16 -10.40
C LYS A 62 -9.40 8.20 -11.49
N ASP A 63 -8.92 9.41 -11.28
CA ASP A 63 -8.98 10.51 -12.24
C ASP A 63 -7.94 10.36 -13.37
N GLY A 64 -7.11 9.32 -13.32
CA GLY A 64 -6.12 8.98 -14.35
C GLY A 64 -4.87 9.85 -14.31
N GLU A 65 -4.61 10.55 -13.20
CA GLU A 65 -3.48 11.48 -13.05
C GLU A 65 -2.10 10.82 -13.18
N PHE A 66 -2.04 9.49 -13.08
CA PHE A 66 -0.80 8.70 -13.13
C PHE A 66 -0.72 7.74 -14.33
N ASP A 67 -1.68 7.80 -15.27
CA ASP A 67 -1.73 6.89 -16.41
C ASP A 67 -0.55 7.08 -17.38
N ASP A 68 0.08 8.26 -17.37
CA ASP A 68 1.30 8.55 -18.13
C ASP A 68 2.53 7.76 -17.64
N LEU A 69 2.54 7.32 -16.38
CA LEU A 69 3.66 6.54 -15.79
C LEU A 69 3.74 5.10 -16.30
N VAL A 70 2.69 4.59 -16.96
CA VAL A 70 2.58 3.18 -17.39
C VAL A 70 2.42 3.03 -18.91
N LYS A 71 2.78 4.07 -19.67
CA LYS A 71 2.80 4.06 -21.14
C LYS A 71 4.06 3.41 -21.71
#